data_AF-A0A533ZFN9-F1
#
_entry.id   AF-A0A533ZFN9-F1
#
_cell.length_a   1.000
_cell.length_b   1.000
_cell.length_c   1.000
_cell.angle_alpha   90.00
_cell.angle_beta   90.00
_cell.angle_gamma   90.00
#
_symmetry.space_group_name_H-M   'P 1'
#
loop_
_entity.id
_entity.type
_entity.pdbx_description
1 polymer ?
#
loop_
_entity_poly.entity_id
_entity_poly.type
_entity_poly.pdbx_seq_one_letter_code
_entity_poly.pdbx_strand_id
1 'polypeptide(L)'
;MMHHLRPRPWRASFLAVLAVILTALLVPAWAAAKAVAVSFAEGAAHGYLVVHDGSGESIGHGEVLQTVRRNLVESRLVFRFKDGSRFDEKTTFSQRRVFKLQKYRLIQRGPSFP
;
A
#
# COMPACT_ATOMS: atom_id res chain seq x y z
N MET A 1 -21.14 -14.56 -63.68
CA MET A 1 -21.80 -15.23 -62.53
C MET A 1 -20.83 -15.18 -61.35
N MET A 2 -20.86 -14.10 -60.56
CA MET A 2 -19.88 -13.83 -59.49
C MET A 2 -20.42 -14.32 -58.15
N HIS A 3 -19.77 -15.31 -57.54
CA HIS A 3 -20.10 -15.81 -56.21
C HIS A 3 -19.61 -14.83 -55.13
N HIS A 4 -20.52 -14.12 -54.49
CA HIS A 4 -20.25 -13.42 -53.24
C HIS A 4 -20.13 -14.44 -52.09
N LEU A 5 -18.90 -14.74 -51.67
CA LEU A 5 -18.62 -15.50 -50.46
C LEU A 5 -19.03 -14.67 -49.24
N ARG A 6 -20.19 -14.99 -48.65
CA ARG A 6 -20.58 -14.44 -47.35
C ARG A 6 -19.71 -15.09 -46.26
N PRO A 7 -19.03 -14.31 -45.41
CA PRO A 7 -18.23 -14.88 -44.32
C PRO A 7 -19.13 -15.68 -43.36
N ARG A 8 -18.68 -16.87 -42.98
CA ARG A 8 -19.37 -17.77 -42.04
C ARG A 8 -19.66 -17.04 -40.71
N PRO A 9 -20.91 -17.04 -40.21
CA PRO A 9 -21.35 -16.20 -39.09
C PRO A 9 -20.58 -16.49 -37.79
N TRP A 10 -20.11 -17.72 -37.62
CA TRP A 10 -19.35 -18.16 -36.45
C TRP A 10 -17.99 -17.46 -36.28
N ARG A 11 -17.35 -17.04 -37.38
CA ARG A 11 -16.09 -16.28 -37.33
C ARG A 11 -16.32 -14.85 -36.86
N ALA A 12 -17.44 -14.23 -37.26
CA ALA A 12 -17.80 -12.88 -36.83
C ALA A 12 -18.14 -12.83 -35.33
N SER A 13 -18.87 -13.84 -34.82
CA SER A 13 -19.16 -13.96 -33.38
C SER A 13 -17.89 -14.17 -32.54
N PHE A 14 -16.94 -14.98 -33.03
CA PHE A 14 -15.68 -15.21 -32.32
C PHE A 14 -14.81 -13.95 -32.25
N LEU A 15 -14.71 -13.20 -33.35
CA LEU A 15 -14.00 -11.92 -33.39
C LEU A 15 -14.66 -10.87 -32.50
N ALA A 16 -15.99 -10.84 -32.43
CA ALA A 16 -16.72 -9.94 -31.54
C ALA A 16 -16.47 -10.26 -30.06
N VAL A 17 -16.52 -11.54 -29.67
CA VAL A 17 -16.20 -11.96 -28.29
C VAL A 17 -14.75 -11.65 -27.94
N LEU A 18 -13.82 -11.91 -28.85
CA LEU A 18 -12.41 -11.60 -28.65
C LEU A 18 -12.17 -10.08 -28.50
N ALA A 19 -12.88 -9.25 -29.28
CA ALA A 19 -12.81 -7.79 -29.17
C ALA A 19 -13.37 -7.28 -27.84
N VAL A 20 -14.46 -7.86 -27.32
CA VAL A 20 -15.00 -7.52 -25.99
C VAL A 20 -14.03 -7.90 -24.87
N ILE A 21 -13.40 -9.08 -24.96
CA ILE A 21 -12.40 -9.52 -23.99
C ILE A 21 -11.18 -8.59 -24.04
N LEU A 22 -10.64 -8.30 -25.23
CA LEU A 22 -9.51 -7.39 -25.38
C LEU A 22 -9.84 -6.00 -24.81
N THR A 23 -11.00 -5.43 -25.14
CA THR A 23 -11.40 -4.12 -24.59
C THR A 23 -11.54 -4.14 -23.06
N ALA A 24 -12.09 -5.21 -22.47
CA ALA A 24 -12.19 -5.36 -21.02
C ALA A 24 -10.81 -5.47 -20.34
N LEU A 25 -9.84 -6.15 -20.97
CA LEU A 25 -8.45 -6.21 -20.46
C LEU A 25 -7.71 -4.86 -20.61
N LEU A 26 -8.12 -4.01 -21.56
CA LEU A 26 -7.55 -2.67 -21.73
C LEU A 26 -8.15 -1.61 -20.79
N VAL A 27 -9.23 -1.91 -20.05
CA VAL A 27 -9.75 -0.99 -19.03
C VAL A 27 -8.90 -1.14 -17.76
N PRO A 28 -8.07 -0.14 -17.39
CA PRO A 28 -7.37 -0.20 -16.13
C PRO A 28 -8.41 -0.24 -14.99
N ALA A 29 -8.36 -1.28 -14.17
CA ALA A 29 -9.10 -1.32 -12.92
C ALA A 29 -8.53 -0.23 -12.00
N TRP A 30 -9.11 0.97 -12.06
CA TRP A 30 -8.76 2.04 -11.14
C TRP A 30 -9.29 1.72 -9.74
N ALA A 31 -8.50 0.99 -8.97
CA ALA A 31 -8.60 1.00 -7.52
C ALA A 31 -8.10 2.36 -7.02
N ALA A 32 -8.95 3.39 -7.10
CA ALA A 32 -8.64 4.68 -6.50
C ALA A 32 -8.72 4.55 -4.98
N ALA A 33 -7.56 4.60 -4.31
CA ALA A 33 -7.53 4.69 -2.85
C ALA A 33 -8.27 5.97 -2.43
N LYS A 34 -9.29 5.81 -1.57
CA LYS A 34 -10.06 6.95 -1.06
C LYS A 34 -9.12 7.86 -0.24
N ALA A 35 -9.15 9.16 -0.53
CA ALA A 35 -8.34 10.14 0.17
C ALA A 35 -8.74 10.23 1.67
N VAL A 36 -7.76 10.27 2.56
CA VAL A 36 -7.96 10.52 3.98
C VAL A 36 -7.98 12.04 4.20
N ALA A 37 -9.16 12.62 4.42
CA ALA A 37 -9.29 14.05 4.66
C ALA A 37 -8.70 14.43 6.03
N VAL A 38 -7.99 15.56 6.07
CA VAL A 38 -7.40 16.11 7.29
C VAL A 38 -8.43 17.02 7.95
N SER A 39 -9.02 16.56 9.05
CA SER A 39 -9.87 17.39 9.91
C SER A 39 -9.04 18.23 10.89
N PHE A 40 -7.97 17.64 11.43
CA PHE A 40 -7.03 18.28 12.33
C PHE A 40 -5.61 17.99 11.88
N ALA A 41 -4.72 18.97 12.02
CA ALA A 41 -3.30 18.74 11.79
C ALA A 41 -2.78 17.72 12.80
N GLU A 42 -2.05 16.74 12.28
CA GLU A 42 -1.38 15.71 13.05
C GLU A 42 -0.33 16.34 13.97
N GLY A 43 -0.26 15.88 15.21
CA GLY A 43 0.66 16.38 16.24
C GLY A 43 2.02 15.69 16.22
N ALA A 44 2.97 16.24 16.98
CA ALA A 44 4.19 15.52 17.34
C ALA A 44 3.89 14.53 18.46
N ALA A 45 4.56 13.37 18.43
CA ALA A 45 4.38 12.32 19.43
C ALA A 45 5.69 11.56 19.65
N HIS A 46 5.87 11.05 20.86
CA HIS A 46 6.93 10.11 21.18
C HIS A 46 6.36 9.05 22.12
N GLY A 47 6.36 7.79 21.67
CA GLY A 47 5.77 6.68 22.40
C GLY A 47 6.70 5.48 22.48
N TYR A 48 6.50 4.66 23.51
CA TYR A 48 7.20 3.40 23.71
C TYR A 48 6.21 2.25 23.60
N LEU A 49 6.65 1.13 23.04
CA LEU A 49 5.81 -0.01 22.69
C LEU A 49 6.42 -1.31 23.24
N VAL A 50 5.57 -2.28 23.53
CA VAL A 50 5.97 -3.66 23.83
C VAL A 50 5.32 -4.57 22.80
N VAL A 51 6.11 -5.43 22.17
CA VAL A 51 5.62 -6.42 21.21
C VAL A 51 5.36 -7.71 21.97
N HIS A 52 4.16 -8.26 21.82
CA HIS A 52 3.79 -9.55 22.36
C HIS A 52 3.52 -10.54 21.23
N ASP A 53 3.82 -11.82 21.45
CA ASP A 53 3.42 -12.88 20.54
C ASP A 53 1.94 -13.29 20.77
N GLY A 54 1.47 -14.30 20.03
CA GLY A 54 0.11 -14.81 20.15
C GLY A 54 -0.22 -15.48 21.49
N SER A 55 0.79 -15.82 22.29
CA SER A 55 0.63 -16.36 23.66
C SER A 55 0.58 -15.26 24.72
N GLY A 56 0.91 -14.01 24.35
CA GLY A 56 1.05 -12.89 25.27
C GLY A 56 2.44 -12.76 25.88
N GLU A 57 3.44 -13.53 25.42
CA GLU A 57 4.82 -13.33 25.84
C GLU A 57 5.38 -12.08 25.17
N SER A 58 6.05 -11.20 25.93
CA SER A 58 6.78 -10.08 25.35
C SER A 58 7.99 -10.59 24.56
N ILE A 59 8.01 -10.33 23.25
CA ILE A 59 9.08 -10.75 22.34
C ILE A 59 9.97 -9.58 21.89
N GLY A 60 9.67 -8.37 22.32
CA GLY A 60 10.46 -7.18 21.99
C GLY A 60 9.87 -5.88 22.52
N HIS A 61 10.60 -4.80 22.26
CA HIS A 61 10.20 -3.44 22.60
C HIS A 61 10.36 -2.53 21.39
N GLY A 62 9.67 -1.39 21.42
CA GLY A 62 9.78 -0.41 20.36
C GLY A 62 9.60 1.02 20.81
N GLU A 63 9.84 1.91 19.86
CA GLU A 63 9.65 3.34 19.99
C GLU A 63 9.02 3.88 18.72
N VAL A 64 8.10 4.82 18.87
CA VAL A 64 7.53 5.60 17.77
C VAL A 64 7.83 7.07 18.01
N LEU A 65 8.50 7.70 17.05
CA LEU A 65 8.78 9.14 17.07
C LEU A 65 8.11 9.78 15.87
N GLN A 66 7.24 10.75 16.15
CA GLN A 66 6.56 11.56 15.16
C GLN A 66 6.91 13.04 15.36
N THR A 67 7.38 13.67 14.28
CA THR A 67 7.71 15.09 14.28
C THR A 67 6.98 15.79 13.15
N VAL A 68 6.61 17.04 13.38
CA VAL A 68 5.89 17.87 12.40
C VAL A 68 6.79 19.00 11.92
N ARG A 69 6.94 19.10 10.60
CA ARG A 69 7.73 20.13 9.91
C ARG A 69 6.83 20.78 8.85
N ARG A 70 6.26 21.94 9.17
CA ARG A 70 5.25 22.60 8.30
C ARG A 70 4.05 21.67 8.05
N ASN A 71 3.81 21.29 6.79
CA ASN A 71 2.74 20.37 6.38
C ASN A 71 3.24 18.93 6.20
N LEU A 72 4.44 18.60 6.69
CA LEU A 72 4.98 17.26 6.66
C LEU A 72 4.98 16.66 8.07
N VAL A 73 4.58 15.39 8.14
CA VAL A 73 4.65 14.56 9.33
C VAL A 73 5.67 13.48 9.04
N GLU A 74 6.80 13.50 9.74
CA GLU A 74 7.78 12.42 9.70
C GLU A 74 7.51 11.49 10.88
N SER A 75 7.28 10.21 10.60
CA SER A 75 7.14 9.18 11.62
C SER A 75 8.21 8.12 11.44
N ARG A 76 8.78 7.65 12.56
CA ARG A 76 9.71 6.53 12.60
C ARG A 76 9.28 5.55 13.68
N LEU A 77 9.08 4.30 13.29
CA LEU A 77 8.75 3.19 14.17
C LEU A 77 9.90 2.19 14.16
N VAL A 78 10.44 1.89 15.35
CA VAL A 78 11.50 0.90 15.51
C VAL A 78 11.07 -0.15 16.51
N PHE A 79 11.16 -1.43 16.13
CA PHE A 79 11.08 -2.55 17.06
C PHE A 79 12.43 -3.27 17.15
N ARG A 80 12.80 -3.66 18.37
CA ARG A 80 13.96 -4.49 18.70
C ARG A 80 13.44 -5.75 19.38
N PHE A 81 13.63 -6.89 18.72
CA PHE A 81 13.16 -8.19 19.18
C PHE A 81 14.23 -8.89 20.03
N LYS A 82 13.80 -9.75 20.94
CA LYS A 82 14.69 -10.53 21.83
C LYS A 82 15.61 -11.47 21.04
N ASP A 83 15.16 -11.95 19.88
CA ASP A 83 15.94 -12.81 18.98
C ASP A 83 17.02 -12.06 18.16
N GLY A 84 17.18 -10.76 18.41
CA GLY A 84 18.10 -9.88 17.68
C GLY A 84 17.52 -9.27 16.40
N SER A 85 16.27 -9.59 16.06
CA SER A 85 15.61 -9.01 14.90
C SER A 85 15.28 -7.53 15.08
N ARG A 86 15.16 -6.83 13.96
CA ARG A 86 14.86 -5.40 13.92
C ARG A 86 13.87 -5.06 12.81
N PHE A 87 12.86 -4.28 13.19
CA PHE A 87 11.96 -3.56 12.29
C PHE A 87 12.27 -2.08 12.39
N ASP A 88 12.45 -1.38 11.27
CA ASP A 88 12.66 0.06 11.22
C ASP A 88 11.90 0.64 10.03
N GLU A 89 10.78 1.28 10.33
CA GLU A 89 9.94 1.97 9.37
C GLU A 89 10.13 3.47 9.48
N LYS A 90 10.35 4.14 8.35
CA LYS A 90 10.32 5.60 8.25
C LYS A 90 9.30 6.03 7.20
N THR A 91 8.39 6.90 7.61
CA THR A 91 7.36 7.49 6.76
C THR A 91 7.46 9.01 6.75
N THR A 92 7.02 9.60 5.63
CA THR A 92 6.75 11.03 5.55
C THR A 92 5.38 11.21 4.94
N PHE A 93 4.47 11.88 5.63
CA PHE A 93 3.15 12.23 5.13
C PHE A 93 3.07 13.72 4.87
N SER A 94 2.32 14.12 3.84
CA SER A 94 1.80 15.48 3.74
C SER A 94 0.42 15.54 4.38
N GLN A 95 0.12 16.63 5.08
CA GLN A 95 -1.17 16.86 5.73
C GLN A 95 -1.93 18.08 5.17
N ARG A 96 -1.65 18.49 3.93
CA ARG A 96 -2.35 19.63 3.30
C ARG A 96 -3.71 19.17 2.78
N ARG A 97 -4.75 19.30 3.60
CA ARG A 97 -6.16 18.88 3.35
C ARG A 97 -6.38 17.37 3.22
N VAL A 98 -5.40 16.64 2.69
CA VAL A 98 -5.40 15.19 2.58
C VAL A 98 -4.13 14.66 3.23
N PHE A 99 -4.29 13.65 4.07
CA PHE A 99 -3.18 12.92 4.67
C PHE A 99 -2.69 11.92 3.64
N LYS A 100 -1.51 12.18 3.09
CA LYS A 100 -0.97 11.42 1.95
C LYS A 100 0.47 11.02 2.23
N LEU A 101 0.76 9.73 2.09
CA LEU A 101 2.11 9.20 2.15
C LEU A 101 2.94 9.78 0.98
N GLN A 102 4.06 10.41 1.32
CA GLN A 102 5.00 11.02 0.39
C GLN A 102 6.27 10.16 0.24
N LYS A 103 6.72 9.56 1.35
CA LYS A 103 7.92 8.72 1.38
C LYS A 103 7.74 7.57 2.33
N TYR A 104 8.23 6.41 1.92
CA TYR A 104 8.22 5.19 2.70
C TYR A 104 9.58 4.50 2.61
N ARG A 105 10.06 3.98 3.74
CA ARG A 105 11.20 3.08 3.81
C ARG A 105 10.96 2.11 4.95
N LEU A 106 11.11 0.83 4.65
CA LEU A 106 11.09 -0.24 5.63
C LEU A 106 12.40 -1.01 5.58
N ILE A 107 12.95 -1.30 6.75
CA ILE A 107 14.08 -2.21 6.93
C ILE A 107 13.66 -3.27 7.93
N GLN A 108 13.78 -4.52 7.52
CA GLN A 108 13.55 -5.70 8.35
C GLN A 108 14.81 -6.56 8.32
N ARG A 109 15.25 -7.04 9.48
CA ARG A 109 16.46 -7.86 9.61
C ARG A 109 16.30 -8.86 10.75
N GLY A 110 16.83 -10.07 10.58
CA GLY A 110 16.92 -11.10 11.62
C GLY A 110 15.81 -12.16 11.54
N PRO A 111 15.86 -13.17 12.42
CA PRO A 111 15.02 -14.38 12.33
C PRO A 111 13.51 -14.15 12.34
N SER A 112 13.02 -13.05 12.92
CA SER A 112 11.60 -12.70 12.95
C SER A 112 11.04 -12.26 11.59
N PHE A 113 11.88 -12.03 10.58
CA PHE A 113 11.49 -11.56 9.25
C PHE A 113 12.01 -12.50 8.14
N PRO A 114 11.19 -13.44 7.65
CA PRO A 114 11.55 -14.36 6.57
C PRO A 114 11.54 -13.72 5.18
#